data_AF-A0AAN6TWF6-F1
#
_entry.id   AF-A0AAN6TWF6-F1
#
_cell.length_a   1.000
_cell.length_b   1.000
_cell.length_c   1.000
_cell.angle_alpha   90.00
_cell.angle_beta   90.00
_cell.angle_gamma   90.00
#
_symmetry.space_group_name_H-M   'P 1'
#
loop_
_entity.id
_entity.type
_entity.pdbx_description
1 polymer ?
#
loop_
_entity_poly.entity_id
_entity_poly.type
_entity_poly.pdbx_seq_one_letter_code
_entity_poly.pdbx_strand_id
1 'polypeptide(L)'
;MATSLPPDASSRLADTAARAPAHSLRRTLSALLSLSKPRLTVLVVLSAMVPYALYPVPAFLSSGALASAAEHIPSLSPLTLLFLTTGTTLCSAAANALNMLYEPDTDARMSRTRTRPLVRGLLTTRAAVLFALGCGAAGIAALYLGVNPTVAFLGAANIALYAGAYTPLKRVSAVNTWVGAVVGGIPPLMGWAAAAGESATGDGTWRELLFASDGSSLGGWLFAGLLFAWQFPHFMPLSWGIREEYKAAGLRMLCWVNPARNARVALRYSIVFVPLCMGLCAAGITEWSFAVTSLPVNLWLIRQAIRFWRYQGHKGSARSLFWASVWHLPVIMVLALAQKKGMWTRVWKSVAGEPEEEEFDEDD
;
A
#
# COMPACT_ATOMS: atom_id res chain seq x y z
N MET A 1 0.22 -30.94 16.97
CA MET A 1 1.42 -30.44 16.28
C MET A 1 1.11 -29.07 15.69
N ALA A 2 1.68 -27.99 16.24
CA ALA A 2 1.59 -26.68 15.60
C ALA A 2 2.46 -26.72 14.34
N THR A 3 1.83 -26.80 13.17
CA THR A 3 2.52 -26.63 11.88
C THR A 3 3.23 -25.28 11.90
N SER A 4 4.55 -25.28 11.99
CA SER A 4 5.37 -24.06 11.92
C SER A 4 5.03 -23.32 10.63
N LEU A 5 4.62 -22.06 10.73
CA LEU A 5 4.31 -21.25 9.56
C LEU A 5 5.54 -21.19 8.63
N PRO A 6 5.34 -21.28 7.30
CA PRO A 6 6.45 -21.25 6.37
C PRO A 6 7.25 -19.94 6.52
N PRO A 7 8.59 -19.99 6.46
CA PRO A 7 9.44 -18.82 6.65
C PRO A 7 9.17 -17.76 5.59
N ASP A 8 9.01 -16.51 6.02
CA ASP A 8 8.81 -15.36 5.14
C ASP A 8 10.10 -14.97 4.40
N ALA A 9 10.03 -14.08 3.41
CA ALA A 9 11.19 -13.73 2.59
C ALA A 9 12.33 -13.10 3.39
N SER A 10 12.01 -12.29 4.40
CA SER A 10 13.02 -11.67 5.28
C SER A 10 13.69 -12.72 6.15
N SER A 11 12.92 -13.66 6.70
CA SER A 11 13.49 -14.76 7.50
C SER A 11 14.37 -15.69 6.64
N ARG A 12 13.98 -16.00 5.40
CA ARG A 12 14.81 -16.76 4.45
C ARG A 12 16.13 -16.07 4.11
N LEU A 13 16.10 -14.74 3.92
CA LEU A 13 17.31 -13.94 3.71
C LEU A 13 18.20 -13.92 4.97
N ALA A 14 17.61 -13.82 6.15
CA ALA A 14 18.32 -13.92 7.42
C ALA A 14 18.95 -15.32 7.61
N ASP A 15 18.24 -16.39 7.23
CA ASP A 15 18.77 -17.76 7.28
C ASP A 15 19.90 -17.99 6.27
N THR A 16 19.77 -17.43 5.06
CA THR A 16 20.82 -17.47 4.04
C THR A 16 22.07 -16.72 4.53
N ALA A 17 21.89 -15.57 5.17
CA ALA A 17 22.99 -14.82 5.77
C ALA A 17 23.65 -15.60 6.92
N ALA A 18 22.86 -16.23 7.78
CA ALA A 18 23.38 -17.00 8.90
C ALA A 18 24.20 -18.24 8.48
N ARG A 19 23.86 -18.85 7.34
CA ARG A 19 24.60 -20.01 6.77
C ARG A 19 25.86 -19.61 6.02
N ALA A 20 26.01 -18.34 5.64
CA ALA A 20 27.16 -17.87 4.90
C ALA A 20 28.35 -17.53 5.83
N PRO A 21 29.60 -17.66 5.35
CA PRO A 21 30.79 -17.32 6.12
C PRO A 21 30.73 -15.90 6.67
N ALA A 22 31.28 -15.67 7.87
CA ALA A 22 31.18 -14.38 8.57
C ALA A 22 31.66 -13.17 7.75
N HIS A 23 32.67 -13.37 6.89
CA HIS A 23 33.28 -12.33 6.06
C HIS A 23 32.76 -12.30 4.61
N SER A 24 31.72 -13.08 4.28
CA SER A 24 31.21 -13.16 2.91
C SER A 24 30.34 -11.95 2.55
N LEU A 25 30.59 -11.34 1.39
CA LEU A 25 29.71 -10.31 0.82
C LEU A 25 28.25 -10.76 0.69
N ARG A 26 28.04 -12.05 0.38
CA ARG A 26 26.70 -12.66 0.29
C ARG A 26 25.97 -12.63 1.63
N ARG A 27 26.69 -12.83 2.74
CA ARG A 27 26.13 -12.72 4.10
C ARG A 27 25.65 -11.31 4.36
N THR A 28 26.53 -10.34 4.15
CA THR A 28 26.25 -8.92 4.40
C THR A 28 25.09 -8.42 3.55
N LEU A 29 25.09 -8.71 2.24
CA LEU A 29 24.03 -8.29 1.32
C LEU A 29 22.69 -8.92 1.69
N SER A 30 22.66 -10.24 1.95
CA SER A 30 21.43 -10.94 2.33
C SER A 30 20.88 -10.43 3.66
N ALA A 31 21.76 -10.11 4.63
CA ALA A 31 21.35 -9.53 5.90
C ALA A 31 20.79 -8.11 5.72
N LEU A 32 21.42 -7.26 4.92
CA LEU A 32 20.92 -5.91 4.62
C LEU A 32 19.57 -5.96 3.89
N LEU A 33 19.44 -6.82 2.87
CA LEU A 33 18.17 -7.02 2.15
C LEU A 33 17.07 -7.56 3.06
N SER A 34 17.40 -8.30 4.12
CA SER A 34 16.38 -8.75 5.07
C SER A 34 15.76 -7.58 5.86
N LEU A 35 16.47 -6.46 6.04
CA LEU A 35 15.94 -5.25 6.70
C LEU A 35 14.81 -4.60 5.89
N SER A 36 14.85 -4.69 4.56
CA SER A 36 13.87 -4.02 3.69
C SER A 36 12.49 -4.69 3.65
N LYS A 37 12.36 -5.89 4.23
CA LYS A 37 11.15 -6.75 4.14
C LYS A 37 10.60 -6.82 2.69
N PRO A 38 11.29 -7.50 1.76
CA PRO A 38 11.02 -7.38 0.32
C PRO A 38 9.56 -7.60 -0.09
N ARG A 39 8.88 -8.62 0.43
CA ARG A 39 7.47 -8.90 0.11
C ARG A 39 6.53 -7.77 0.54
N LEU A 40 6.77 -7.19 1.71
CA LEU A 40 5.96 -6.06 2.20
C LEU A 40 6.21 -4.83 1.34
N THR A 41 7.48 -4.56 1.02
CA THR A 41 7.87 -3.42 0.19
C THR A 41 7.28 -3.52 -1.22
N VAL A 42 7.27 -4.71 -1.84
CA VAL A 42 6.59 -4.91 -3.14
C VAL A 42 5.10 -4.56 -3.04
N LEU A 43 4.41 -4.99 -1.98
CA LEU A 43 2.98 -4.67 -1.80
C LEU A 43 2.74 -3.16 -1.64
N VAL A 44 3.63 -2.46 -0.93
CA VAL A 44 3.59 -0.99 -0.78
C VAL A 44 3.81 -0.28 -2.12
N VAL A 45 4.73 -0.78 -2.93
CA VAL A 45 4.99 -0.23 -4.27
C VAL A 45 3.79 -0.45 -5.17
N LEU A 46 3.22 -1.66 -5.19
CA LEU A 46 2.01 -1.97 -5.96
C LEU A 46 0.83 -1.08 -5.56
N SER A 47 0.67 -0.75 -4.28
CA SER A 47 -0.42 0.14 -3.84
C SER A 47 -0.23 1.60 -4.27
N ALA A 48 1.01 2.04 -4.57
CA ALA A 48 1.29 3.32 -5.22
C ALA A 48 1.11 3.25 -6.75
N MET A 49 1.45 2.11 -7.37
CA MET A 49 1.32 1.95 -8.82
C MET A 49 -0.14 1.92 -9.30
N VAL A 50 -1.05 1.34 -8.52
CA VAL A 50 -2.45 1.20 -8.95
C VAL A 50 -3.15 2.55 -9.15
N PRO A 51 -3.10 3.51 -8.20
CA PRO A 51 -3.68 4.84 -8.41
C PRO A 51 -3.00 5.64 -9.52
N TYR A 52 -1.68 5.48 -9.69
CA TYR A 52 -0.96 6.07 -10.82
C TYR A 52 -1.54 5.56 -12.15
N ALA A 53 -1.68 4.23 -12.30
CA ALA A 53 -2.24 3.63 -13.51
C ALA A 53 -3.73 3.95 -13.72
N LEU A 54 -4.50 4.14 -12.64
CA LEU A 54 -5.93 4.46 -12.69
C LEU A 54 -6.22 5.95 -12.88
N TYR A 55 -5.21 6.81 -12.83
CA TYR A 55 -5.37 8.24 -13.04
C TYR A 55 -6.03 8.54 -14.40
N PRO A 56 -7.05 9.41 -14.47
CA PRO A 56 -7.67 9.83 -15.72
C PRO A 56 -6.73 10.81 -16.44
N VAL A 57 -6.01 10.33 -17.46
CA VAL A 57 -5.12 11.17 -18.27
C VAL A 57 -5.96 12.03 -19.23
N PRO A 58 -5.76 13.36 -19.28
CA PRO A 58 -6.42 14.24 -20.24
C PRO A 58 -6.14 13.88 -21.71
N ALA A 59 -7.11 14.17 -22.60
CA ALA A 59 -7.05 13.81 -24.02
C ALA A 59 -5.81 14.35 -24.76
N PHE A 60 -5.38 15.58 -24.42
CA PHE A 60 -4.22 16.23 -25.04
C PHE A 60 -2.87 15.55 -24.72
N LEU A 61 -2.77 14.82 -23.59
CA LEU A 61 -1.59 13.99 -23.29
C LEU A 61 -1.65 12.63 -23.97
N SER A 62 -2.85 12.18 -24.35
CA SER A 62 -3.04 10.93 -25.09
C SER A 62 -2.87 11.08 -26.61
N SER A 63 -3.02 12.29 -27.16
CA SER A 63 -2.83 12.60 -28.58
C SER A 63 -1.37 12.99 -28.89
N GLY A 64 -0.45 12.05 -28.69
CA GLY A 64 0.91 12.17 -29.23
C GLY A 64 1.01 11.38 -30.53
N ALA A 65 1.21 12.08 -31.66
CA ALA A 65 1.35 11.54 -33.02
C ALA A 65 2.55 10.59 -33.28
N LEU A 66 3.04 9.91 -32.23
CA LEU A 66 4.00 8.81 -32.29
C LEU A 66 3.44 7.52 -31.65
N ALA A 67 2.11 7.40 -31.54
CA ALA A 67 1.42 6.20 -31.08
C ALA A 67 0.98 5.31 -32.26
N SER A 68 1.80 5.22 -33.31
CA SER A 68 1.54 4.31 -34.43
C SER A 68 1.95 2.88 -34.07
N ALA A 69 0.95 1.99 -34.03
CA ALA A 69 1.07 0.55 -34.28
C ALA A 69 1.98 -0.28 -33.34
N ALA A 70 1.62 -0.35 -32.06
CA ALA A 70 1.70 -1.56 -31.22
C ALA A 70 1.18 -1.24 -29.81
N GLU A 71 0.14 -1.94 -29.34
CA GLU A 71 -0.27 -2.15 -27.94
C GLU A 71 0.36 -1.26 -26.83
N HIS A 72 -0.09 -0.03 -26.56
CA HIS A 72 0.38 0.72 -25.37
C HIS A 72 -0.72 1.53 -24.66
N ILE A 73 -0.82 1.27 -23.35
CA ILE A 73 -1.65 1.93 -22.33
C ILE A 73 -1.32 3.44 -22.28
N PRO A 74 -2.28 4.37 -22.04
CA PRO A 74 -2.05 5.80 -22.25
C PRO A 74 -0.95 6.39 -21.36
N SER A 75 -0.23 7.35 -21.93
CA SER A 75 0.99 8.07 -21.53
C SER A 75 0.95 8.72 -20.13
N LEU A 76 1.38 7.96 -19.13
CA LEU A 76 2.13 8.48 -17.98
C LEU A 76 3.59 8.04 -18.16
N SER A 77 4.55 8.88 -17.80
CA SER A 77 5.97 8.66 -18.09
C SER A 77 6.48 7.38 -17.43
N PRO A 78 7.03 6.41 -18.21
CA PRO A 78 7.69 5.24 -17.64
C PRO A 78 8.84 5.61 -16.70
N LEU A 79 9.47 6.78 -16.94
CA LEU A 79 10.53 7.31 -16.11
C LEU A 79 10.00 7.76 -14.74
N THR A 80 8.87 8.49 -14.70
CA THR A 80 8.22 8.88 -13.44
C THR A 80 7.81 7.65 -12.65
N LEU A 81 7.26 6.63 -13.31
CA LEU A 81 6.93 5.35 -12.68
C LEU A 81 8.17 4.64 -12.12
N LEU A 82 9.29 4.65 -12.83
CA LEU A 82 10.56 4.08 -12.37
C LEU A 82 11.06 4.79 -11.10
N PHE A 83 11.04 6.13 -11.07
CA PHE A 83 11.42 6.90 -9.90
C PHE A 83 10.44 6.74 -8.74
N LEU A 84 9.13 6.72 -9.00
CA LEU A 84 8.10 6.46 -8.00
C LEU A 84 8.31 5.08 -7.34
N THR A 85 8.49 4.04 -8.13
CA THR A 85 8.67 2.66 -7.63
C THR A 85 9.99 2.49 -6.89
N THR A 86 11.10 2.99 -7.45
CA THR A 86 12.43 2.89 -6.82
C THR A 86 12.49 3.73 -5.54
N GLY A 87 12.03 4.98 -5.59
CA GLY A 87 11.97 5.89 -4.46
C GLY A 87 11.08 5.37 -3.32
N THR A 88 9.89 4.86 -3.65
CA THR A 88 8.98 4.23 -2.68
C THR A 88 9.58 2.96 -2.08
N THR A 89 10.26 2.14 -2.89
CA THR A 89 10.97 0.94 -2.41
C THR A 89 12.01 1.29 -1.35
N LEU A 90 12.84 2.30 -1.64
CA LEU A 90 13.89 2.76 -0.74
C LEU A 90 13.32 3.41 0.53
N CYS A 91 12.27 4.22 0.42
CA CYS A 91 11.58 4.78 1.59
C CYS A 91 10.96 3.69 2.48
N SER A 92 10.31 2.68 1.88
CA SER A 92 9.78 1.52 2.60
C SER A 92 10.89 0.71 3.26
N ALA A 93 12.02 0.51 2.59
CA ALA A 93 13.19 -0.18 3.15
C ALA A 93 13.74 0.56 4.38
N ALA A 94 13.88 1.89 4.30
CA ALA A 94 14.30 2.73 5.41
C ALA A 94 13.34 2.64 6.60
N ALA A 95 12.03 2.80 6.36
CA ALA A 95 11.00 2.71 7.38
C ALA A 95 10.99 1.34 8.08
N ASN A 96 11.17 0.25 7.33
CA ASN A 96 11.26 -1.10 7.89
C ASN A 96 12.54 -1.32 8.71
N ALA A 97 13.69 -0.83 8.23
CA ALA A 97 14.94 -0.92 8.97
C ALA A 97 14.87 -0.16 10.30
N LEU A 98 14.33 1.07 10.29
CA LEU A 98 14.09 1.85 11.51
C LEU A 98 13.12 1.14 12.46
N ASN A 99 12.02 0.57 11.95
CA ASN A 99 11.11 -0.21 12.78
C ASN A 99 11.80 -1.38 13.49
N MET A 100 12.70 -2.11 12.82
CA MET A 100 13.48 -3.17 13.47
C MET A 100 14.49 -2.63 14.49
N LEU A 101 15.07 -1.45 14.25
CA LEU A 101 16.00 -0.79 15.18
C LEU A 101 15.31 -0.37 16.49
N TYR A 102 14.04 0.07 16.42
CA TYR A 102 13.28 0.50 17.59
C TYR A 102 12.77 -0.64 18.48
N GLU A 103 12.61 -1.86 17.93
CA GLU A 103 11.86 -2.93 18.59
C GLU A 103 12.61 -4.24 18.86
N PRO A 104 13.95 -4.29 19.09
CA PRO A 104 14.67 -5.56 19.23
C PRO A 104 14.13 -6.43 20.37
N ASP A 105 13.86 -5.84 21.54
CA ASP A 105 13.39 -6.60 22.72
C ASP A 105 11.98 -7.21 22.52
N THR A 106 11.08 -6.42 21.94
CA THR A 106 9.72 -6.84 21.62
C THR A 106 9.71 -7.89 20.52
N ASP A 107 10.56 -7.71 19.51
CA ASP A 107 10.67 -8.65 18.40
C ASP A 107 11.19 -10.01 18.84
N ALA A 108 12.13 -10.05 19.80
CA ALA A 108 12.68 -11.28 20.37
C ALA A 108 11.64 -12.17 21.07
N ARG A 109 10.56 -11.55 21.58
CA ARG A 109 9.52 -12.23 22.36
C ARG A 109 8.36 -12.76 21.53
N MET A 110 8.33 -12.48 20.23
CA MET A 110 7.26 -12.89 19.32
C MET A 110 7.74 -13.93 18.31
N SER A 111 6.93 -14.96 18.08
CA SER A 111 7.25 -16.12 17.25
C SER A 111 7.61 -15.74 15.81
N ARG A 112 6.91 -14.73 15.27
CA ARG A 112 7.06 -14.23 13.90
C ARG A 112 8.29 -13.34 13.69
N THR A 113 8.79 -12.68 14.74
CA THR A 113 9.81 -11.61 14.60
C THR A 113 11.13 -11.94 15.27
N ARG A 114 11.18 -12.99 16.11
CA ARG A 114 12.42 -13.46 16.74
C ARG A 114 13.51 -13.86 15.73
N THR A 115 13.14 -14.12 14.48
CA THR A 115 14.07 -14.48 13.39
C THR A 115 14.62 -13.27 12.64
N ARG A 116 14.26 -12.03 13.02
CA ARG A 116 14.74 -10.80 12.38
C ARG A 116 16.27 -10.66 12.51
N PRO A 117 16.94 -10.02 11.53
CA PRO A 117 18.40 -9.92 11.48
C PRO A 117 19.02 -9.23 12.72
N LEU A 118 18.38 -8.19 13.24
CA LEU A 118 18.89 -7.46 14.41
C LEU A 118 18.74 -8.24 15.72
N VAL A 119 17.63 -8.96 15.90
CA VAL A 119 17.42 -9.83 17.06
C VAL A 119 18.45 -10.96 17.09
N ARG A 120 18.82 -11.49 15.91
CA ARG A 120 19.80 -12.56 15.77
C ARG A 120 21.26 -12.09 15.79
N GLY A 121 21.52 -10.79 15.90
CA GLY A 121 22.87 -10.23 15.82
C GLY A 121 23.56 -10.44 14.47
N LEU A 122 22.80 -10.60 13.38
CA LEU A 122 23.38 -10.78 12.04
C LEU A 122 23.98 -9.49 11.46
N LEU A 123 23.54 -8.34 11.97
CA LEU A 123 24.02 -7.01 11.63
C LEU A 123 24.27 -6.19 12.89
N THR A 124 25.25 -5.29 12.83
CA THR A 124 25.45 -4.30 13.88
C THR A 124 24.38 -3.20 13.79
N THR A 125 24.04 -2.60 14.93
CA THR A 125 23.13 -1.44 14.99
C THR A 125 23.60 -0.31 14.06
N ARG A 126 24.92 -0.05 14.02
CA ARG A 126 25.52 0.96 13.14
C ARG A 126 25.25 0.67 11.67
N ALA A 127 25.43 -0.58 11.22
CA ALA A 127 25.18 -0.95 9.84
C ALA A 127 23.70 -0.78 9.45
N ALA A 128 22.77 -1.16 10.34
CA ALA A 128 21.35 -0.98 10.09
C ALA A 128 20.93 0.50 10.08
N VAL A 129 21.52 1.35 10.93
CA VAL A 129 21.29 2.81 10.90
C VAL A 129 21.79 3.41 9.58
N LEU A 130 23.01 3.08 9.16
CA LEU A 130 23.57 3.57 7.90
C LEU A 130 22.73 3.11 6.69
N PHE A 131 22.27 1.86 6.69
CA PHE A 131 21.35 1.36 5.67
C PHE A 131 20.04 2.14 5.66
N ALA A 132 19.42 2.37 6.82
CA ALA A 132 18.18 3.12 6.93
C ALA A 132 18.32 4.56 6.43
N LEU A 133 19.38 5.27 6.84
CA LEU A 133 19.65 6.64 6.40
C LEU A 133 19.98 6.70 4.90
N GLY A 134 20.79 5.78 4.41
CA GLY A 134 21.15 5.69 2.99
C GLY A 134 19.94 5.45 2.10
N CYS A 135 19.11 4.45 2.44
CA CYS A 135 17.86 4.19 1.72
C CYS A 135 16.87 5.37 1.85
N GLY A 136 16.75 5.98 3.03
CA GLY A 136 15.85 7.12 3.24
C GLY A 136 16.25 8.32 2.38
N ALA A 137 17.52 8.73 2.45
CA ALA A 137 18.03 9.86 1.68
C ALA A 137 17.96 9.61 0.17
N ALA A 138 18.43 8.44 -0.30
CA ALA A 138 18.39 8.10 -1.72
C ALA A 138 16.94 7.96 -2.23
N GLY A 139 16.04 7.39 -1.43
CA GLY A 139 14.62 7.25 -1.78
C GLY A 139 13.91 8.59 -1.90
N ILE A 140 14.09 9.47 -0.91
CA ILE A 140 13.49 10.82 -0.93
C ILE A 140 14.08 11.64 -2.09
N ALA A 141 15.40 11.57 -2.33
CA ALA A 141 16.04 12.26 -3.44
C ALA A 141 15.52 11.76 -4.80
N ALA A 142 15.37 10.45 -4.97
CA ALA A 142 14.79 9.86 -6.18
C ALA A 142 13.36 10.35 -6.44
N LEU A 143 12.53 10.45 -5.40
CA LEU A 143 11.17 10.99 -5.52
C LEU A 143 11.17 12.50 -5.82
N TYR A 144 12.09 13.25 -5.22
CA TYR A 144 12.16 14.70 -5.40
C TYR A 144 12.59 15.07 -6.83
N LEU A 145 13.63 14.38 -7.32
CA LEU A 145 14.23 14.67 -8.63
C LEU A 145 13.43 14.05 -9.79
N GLY A 146 12.84 12.88 -9.58
CA GLY A 146 12.22 12.09 -10.66
C GLY A 146 10.70 12.01 -10.62
N VAL A 147 10.05 12.58 -9.61
CA VAL A 147 8.58 12.60 -9.50
C VAL A 147 8.09 14.02 -9.25
N ASN A 148 8.13 14.49 -7.99
CA ASN A 148 7.88 15.88 -7.61
C ASN A 148 8.14 16.10 -6.10
N PRO A 149 8.31 17.36 -5.65
CA PRO A 149 8.53 17.68 -4.24
C PRO A 149 7.42 17.20 -3.29
N THR A 150 6.16 17.20 -3.74
CA THR A 150 5.01 16.75 -2.93
C THR A 150 5.11 15.26 -2.59
N VAL A 151 5.41 14.42 -3.59
CA VAL A 151 5.59 12.97 -3.40
C VAL A 151 6.82 12.67 -2.53
N ALA A 152 7.91 13.42 -2.69
CA ALA A 152 9.09 13.30 -1.84
C ALA A 152 8.77 13.63 -0.37
N PHE A 153 8.02 14.71 -0.13
CA PHE A 153 7.55 15.07 1.20
C PHE A 153 6.65 13.98 1.79
N LEU A 154 5.70 13.44 1.02
CA LEU A 154 4.86 12.33 1.48
C LEU A 154 5.69 11.10 1.84
N GLY A 155 6.71 10.75 1.05
CA GLY A 155 7.64 9.66 1.35
C GLY A 155 8.40 9.89 2.66
N ALA A 156 8.97 11.09 2.86
CA ALA A 156 9.67 11.46 4.08
C ALA A 156 8.75 11.46 5.30
N ALA A 157 7.56 12.05 5.17
CA ALA A 157 6.53 12.08 6.20
C ALA A 157 6.07 10.66 6.56
N ASN A 158 5.96 9.75 5.58
CA ASN A 158 5.58 8.37 5.83
C ASN A 158 6.64 7.60 6.63
N ILE A 159 7.94 7.82 6.34
CA ILE A 159 9.05 7.27 7.14
C ILE A 159 8.94 7.77 8.59
N ALA A 160 8.79 9.09 8.78
CA ALA A 160 8.68 9.71 10.09
C ALA A 160 7.44 9.22 10.86
N LEU A 161 6.29 9.12 10.19
CA LEU A 161 5.05 8.63 10.78
C LEU A 161 5.16 7.15 11.19
N TYR A 162 5.75 6.31 10.34
CA TYR A 162 5.88 4.89 10.62
C TYR A 162 6.91 4.59 11.73
N ALA A 163 8.12 5.13 11.60
CA ALA A 163 9.21 4.87 12.53
C ALA A 163 9.08 5.71 13.82
N GLY A 164 8.76 7.00 13.70
CA GLY A 164 8.74 7.95 14.80
C GLY A 164 7.44 8.00 15.60
N ALA A 165 6.29 7.76 14.97
CA ALA A 165 4.99 7.80 15.67
C ALA A 165 4.39 6.41 15.88
N TYR A 166 4.09 5.68 14.79
CA TYR A 166 3.41 4.39 14.85
C TYR A 166 4.19 3.35 15.68
N THR A 167 5.49 3.19 15.41
CA THR A 167 6.32 2.18 16.06
C THR A 167 6.34 2.31 17.60
N PRO A 168 6.68 3.47 18.19
CA PRO A 168 6.61 3.62 19.65
C PRO A 168 5.18 3.57 20.19
N LEU A 169 4.19 4.07 19.45
CA LEU A 169 2.79 4.07 19.89
C LEU A 169 2.24 2.66 20.15
N LYS A 170 2.77 1.62 19.50
CA LYS A 170 2.40 0.22 19.78
C LYS A 170 2.62 -0.20 21.23
N ARG A 171 3.57 0.41 21.95
CA ARG A 171 3.80 0.16 23.39
C ARG A 171 2.85 0.95 24.28
N VAL A 172 2.30 2.06 23.79
CA VAL A 172 1.58 3.05 24.60
C VAL A 172 0.06 2.91 24.48
N SER A 173 -0.47 2.74 23.26
CA SER A 173 -1.91 2.82 23.00
C SER A 173 -2.37 1.94 21.84
N ALA A 174 -3.59 1.39 21.96
CA ALA A 174 -4.27 0.66 20.88
C ALA A 174 -4.61 1.54 19.66
N VAL A 175 -4.51 2.87 19.80
CA VAL A 175 -4.65 3.84 18.69
C VAL A 175 -3.58 3.64 17.60
N ASN A 176 -2.48 2.94 17.92
CA ASN A 176 -1.43 2.59 16.95
C ASN A 176 -1.99 2.02 15.64
N THR A 177 -3.07 1.23 15.69
CA THR A 177 -3.59 0.57 14.49
C THR A 177 -4.19 1.58 13.49
N TRP A 178 -4.78 2.69 13.98
CA TRP A 178 -5.27 3.76 13.12
C TRP A 178 -4.12 4.58 12.54
N VAL A 179 -3.10 4.89 13.33
CA VAL A 179 -1.90 5.58 12.84
C VAL A 179 -1.18 4.73 11.78
N GLY A 180 -1.06 3.42 12.01
CA GLY A 180 -0.54 2.49 11.02
C GLY A 180 -1.41 2.38 9.77
N ALA A 181 -2.73 2.58 9.89
CA ALA A 181 -3.60 2.65 8.72
C ALA A 181 -3.39 3.92 7.89
N VAL A 182 -3.09 5.06 8.52
CA VAL A 182 -2.69 6.28 7.79
C VAL A 182 -1.41 6.03 7.00
N VAL A 183 -0.39 5.41 7.61
CA VAL A 183 0.85 5.02 6.92
C VAL A 183 0.55 4.18 5.67
N GLY A 184 -0.39 3.23 5.77
CA GLY A 184 -0.80 2.38 4.65
C GLY A 184 -1.58 3.12 3.54
N GLY A 185 -2.22 4.24 3.86
CA GLY A 185 -2.96 5.07 2.90
C GLY A 185 -2.09 6.09 2.15
N ILE A 186 -0.90 6.41 2.65
CA ILE A 186 0.00 7.40 1.99
C ILE A 186 0.54 6.91 0.63
N PRO A 187 1.01 5.67 0.44
CA PRO A 187 1.54 5.23 -0.86
C PRO A 187 0.55 5.37 -2.02
N PRO A 188 -0.75 5.03 -1.87
CA PRO A 188 -1.76 5.36 -2.87
C PRO A 188 -1.84 6.85 -3.25
N LEU A 189 -1.78 7.75 -2.26
CA LEU A 189 -1.75 9.20 -2.50
C LEU A 189 -0.47 9.62 -3.23
N MET A 190 0.68 9.03 -2.90
CA MET A 190 1.93 9.26 -3.63
C MET A 190 1.79 8.87 -5.11
N GLY A 191 1.14 7.74 -5.39
CA GLY A 191 0.86 7.29 -6.76
C GLY A 191 -0.03 8.25 -7.54
N TRP A 192 -1.12 8.70 -6.91
CA TRP A 192 -2.01 9.68 -7.53
C TRP A 192 -1.33 11.02 -7.77
N ALA A 193 -0.62 11.56 -6.77
CA ALA A 193 0.09 12.84 -6.87
C ALA A 193 1.26 12.79 -7.85
N ALA A 194 1.84 11.61 -8.11
CA ALA A 194 2.82 11.42 -9.16
C ALA A 194 2.19 11.62 -10.54
N ALA A 195 1.08 10.91 -10.82
CA ALA A 195 0.38 11.03 -12.11
C ALA A 195 -0.23 12.43 -12.31
N ALA A 196 -0.84 12.99 -11.26
CA ALA A 196 -1.40 14.33 -11.29
C ALA A 196 -0.34 15.39 -11.60
N GLY A 197 0.90 15.22 -11.10
CA GLY A 197 2.01 16.13 -11.37
C GLY A 197 2.45 16.16 -12.84
N GLU A 198 2.27 15.06 -13.56
CA GLU A 198 2.56 14.98 -15.00
C GLU A 198 1.47 15.64 -15.86
N SER A 199 0.24 15.67 -15.34
CA SER A 199 -0.90 16.32 -15.99
C SER A 199 -1.25 17.71 -15.44
N ALA A 200 -0.44 18.22 -14.50
CA ALA A 200 -0.71 19.49 -13.83
C ALA A 200 -0.68 20.62 -14.87
N THR A 201 -1.71 21.46 -14.85
CA THR A 201 -1.84 22.61 -15.76
C THR A 201 -1.55 23.93 -15.05
N GLY A 202 -1.57 23.92 -13.71
CA GLY A 202 -1.15 25.03 -12.87
C GLY A 202 0.32 24.94 -12.44
N ASP A 203 0.58 25.36 -11.21
CA ASP A 203 1.92 25.47 -10.63
C ASP A 203 2.49 24.11 -10.15
N GLY A 204 1.71 23.02 -10.22
CA GLY A 204 2.14 21.69 -9.73
C GLY A 204 2.35 21.64 -8.22
N THR A 205 1.76 22.59 -7.48
CA THR A 205 1.94 22.67 -6.03
C THR A 205 1.22 21.55 -5.29
N TRP A 206 1.63 21.28 -4.06
CA TRP A 206 0.95 20.30 -3.20
C TRP A 206 -0.55 20.58 -3.02
N ARG A 207 -0.99 21.83 -3.15
CA ARG A 207 -2.42 22.20 -3.09
C ARG A 207 -3.17 21.68 -4.30
N GLU A 208 -2.60 21.83 -5.50
CA GLU A 208 -3.18 21.27 -6.73
C GLU A 208 -3.16 19.74 -6.66
N LEU A 209 -2.02 19.13 -6.34
CA LEU A 209 -1.88 17.67 -6.40
C LEU A 209 -2.71 16.91 -5.34
N LEU A 210 -2.93 17.52 -4.16
CA LEU A 210 -3.63 16.86 -3.05
C LEU A 210 -5.00 17.46 -2.73
N PHE A 211 -5.25 18.72 -3.04
CA PHE A 211 -6.44 19.45 -2.59
C PHE A 211 -7.02 20.35 -3.69
N ALA A 212 -6.97 19.91 -4.95
CA ALA A 212 -7.57 20.63 -6.06
C ALA A 212 -9.06 20.88 -5.81
N SER A 213 -9.52 22.09 -6.10
CA SER A 213 -10.91 22.51 -5.93
C SER A 213 -11.86 21.97 -7.01
N ASP A 214 -11.31 21.53 -8.14
CA ASP A 214 -12.05 20.95 -9.27
C ASP A 214 -12.45 19.48 -9.04
N GLY A 215 -12.01 18.88 -7.93
CA GLY A 215 -12.27 17.48 -7.60
C GLY A 215 -11.29 16.47 -8.20
N SER A 216 -10.29 16.90 -8.96
CA SER A 216 -9.28 16.02 -9.57
C SER A 216 -8.42 15.26 -8.54
N SER A 217 -8.25 15.80 -7.34
CA SER A 217 -7.51 15.13 -6.26
C SER A 217 -8.33 14.08 -5.49
N LEU A 218 -9.66 14.02 -5.70
CA LEU A 218 -10.55 13.12 -4.96
C LEU A 218 -10.17 11.65 -5.14
N GLY A 219 -9.71 11.26 -6.34
CA GLY A 219 -9.30 9.89 -6.60
C GLY A 219 -8.15 9.40 -5.72
N GLY A 220 -7.14 10.24 -5.49
CA GLY A 220 -6.03 9.92 -4.60
C GLY A 220 -6.50 9.65 -3.17
N TRP A 221 -7.41 10.49 -2.66
CA TRP A 221 -7.99 10.33 -1.33
C TRP A 221 -8.91 9.11 -1.22
N LEU A 222 -9.64 8.77 -2.28
CA LEU A 222 -10.47 7.56 -2.33
C LEU A 222 -9.60 6.30 -2.29
N PHE A 223 -8.50 6.24 -3.04
CA PHE A 223 -7.56 5.11 -2.98
C PHE A 223 -6.84 5.02 -1.63
N ALA A 224 -6.43 6.16 -1.04
CA ALA A 224 -5.93 6.18 0.33
C ALA A 224 -6.96 5.68 1.33
N GLY A 225 -8.22 6.12 1.18
CA GLY A 225 -9.35 5.68 1.99
C GLY A 225 -9.60 4.18 1.88
N LEU A 226 -9.49 3.61 0.67
CA LEU A 226 -9.61 2.17 0.42
C LEU A 226 -8.51 1.40 1.14
N LEU A 227 -7.23 1.79 0.99
CA LEU A 227 -6.13 1.11 1.66
C LEU A 227 -6.16 1.30 3.18
N PHE A 228 -6.57 2.49 3.65
CA PHE A 228 -6.80 2.77 5.06
C PHE A 228 -7.87 1.86 5.64
N ALA A 229 -9.05 1.81 5.01
CA ALA A 229 -10.16 0.97 5.41
C ALA A 229 -9.78 -0.51 5.36
N TRP A 230 -8.97 -0.93 4.38
CA TRP A 230 -8.56 -2.32 4.19
C TRP A 230 -7.72 -2.86 5.35
N GLN A 231 -6.91 -2.00 5.99
CA GLN A 231 -6.05 -2.43 7.09
C GLN A 231 -6.82 -3.10 8.21
N PHE A 232 -8.05 -2.65 8.48
CA PHE A 232 -8.84 -3.14 9.60
C PHE A 232 -9.38 -4.57 9.42
N PRO A 233 -10.15 -4.91 8.36
CA PRO A 233 -10.58 -6.28 8.11
C PRO A 233 -9.42 -7.23 7.79
N HIS A 234 -8.23 -6.73 7.45
CA HIS A 234 -7.03 -7.54 7.28
C HIS A 234 -6.29 -7.81 8.59
N PHE A 235 -5.91 -6.75 9.32
CA PHE A 235 -5.04 -6.84 10.49
C PHE A 235 -5.76 -7.30 11.76
N MET A 236 -7.01 -6.88 11.98
CA MET A 236 -7.77 -7.23 13.19
C MET A 236 -8.00 -8.74 13.35
N PRO A 237 -8.36 -9.51 12.30
CA PRO A 237 -8.43 -10.96 12.43
C PRO A 237 -7.05 -11.64 12.47
N LEU A 238 -6.04 -11.10 11.79
CA LEU A 238 -4.67 -11.63 11.83
C LEU A 238 -4.10 -11.55 13.25
N SER A 239 -4.20 -10.37 13.86
CA SER A 239 -3.68 -10.10 15.21
C SER A 239 -4.42 -10.86 16.30
N TRP A 240 -5.69 -11.26 16.06
CA TRP A 240 -6.47 -12.07 16.98
C TRP A 240 -5.78 -13.40 17.35
N GLY A 241 -5.17 -14.08 16.37
CA GLY A 241 -4.52 -15.37 16.57
C GLY A 241 -3.24 -15.29 17.40
N ILE A 242 -2.57 -14.14 17.38
CA ILE A 242 -1.27 -13.89 18.06
C ILE A 242 -1.41 -12.89 19.22
N ARG A 243 -2.64 -12.66 19.71
CA ARG A 243 -2.95 -11.64 20.71
C ARG A 243 -2.22 -11.86 22.04
N GLU A 244 -2.01 -13.12 22.44
CA GLU A 244 -1.30 -13.46 23.67
C GLU A 244 0.20 -13.17 23.54
N GLU A 245 0.78 -13.36 22.35
CA GLU A 245 2.18 -12.95 22.09
C GLU A 245 2.33 -11.44 22.16
N TYR A 246 1.36 -10.67 21.64
CA TYR A 246 1.36 -9.21 21.77
C TYR A 246 1.30 -8.77 23.23
N LYS A 247 0.42 -9.38 24.02
CA LYS A 247 0.30 -9.13 25.46
C LYS A 247 1.60 -9.49 26.19
N ALA A 248 2.16 -10.66 25.91
CA ALA A 248 3.42 -11.10 26.49
C ALA A 248 4.57 -10.17 26.14
N ALA A 249 4.67 -9.69 24.90
CA ALA A 249 5.69 -8.74 24.46
C ALA A 249 5.50 -7.32 25.03
N GLY A 250 4.40 -7.03 25.75
CA GLY A 250 4.12 -5.70 26.30
C GLY A 250 3.55 -4.69 25.30
N LEU A 251 3.07 -5.16 24.15
CA LEU A 251 2.48 -4.31 23.11
C LEU A 251 0.98 -4.12 23.36
N ARG A 252 0.47 -2.88 23.36
CA ARG A 252 -0.93 -2.54 23.65
C ARG A 252 -1.79 -2.60 22.39
N MET A 253 -2.02 -3.80 21.87
CA MET A 253 -2.79 -4.03 20.64
C MET A 253 -4.29 -4.20 20.93
N LEU A 254 -5.15 -3.65 20.06
CA LEU A 254 -6.60 -3.66 20.24
C LEU A 254 -7.18 -5.08 20.38
N CYS A 255 -6.56 -6.06 19.72
CA CYS A 255 -6.99 -7.46 19.72
C CYS A 255 -6.99 -8.14 21.09
N TRP A 256 -6.17 -7.70 22.05
CA TRP A 256 -6.21 -8.19 23.44
C TRP A 256 -6.69 -7.14 24.44
N VAL A 257 -6.48 -5.84 24.17
CA VAL A 257 -6.97 -4.76 25.05
C VAL A 257 -8.49 -4.70 25.04
N ASN A 258 -9.11 -4.83 23.85
CA ASN A 258 -10.57 -4.90 23.73
C ASN A 258 -10.98 -5.75 22.50
N PRO A 259 -11.01 -7.09 22.66
CA PRO A 259 -11.49 -8.05 21.66
C PRO A 259 -12.80 -7.67 20.94
N ALA A 260 -13.79 -7.20 21.69
CA ALA A 260 -15.10 -6.86 21.14
C ALA A 260 -15.01 -5.62 20.24
N ARG A 261 -14.22 -4.62 20.63
CA ARG A 261 -13.96 -3.43 19.81
C ARG A 261 -13.11 -3.77 18.59
N ASN A 262 -12.13 -4.67 18.71
CA ASN A 262 -11.34 -5.19 17.59
C ASN A 262 -12.24 -5.73 16.47
N ALA A 263 -13.22 -6.57 16.83
CA ALA A 263 -14.15 -7.13 15.84
C ALA A 263 -15.15 -6.10 15.29
N ARG A 264 -15.65 -5.17 16.12
CA ARG A 264 -16.53 -4.07 15.66
C ARG A 264 -15.83 -3.13 14.68
N VAL A 265 -14.56 -2.80 14.93
CA VAL A 265 -13.77 -1.93 14.06
C VAL A 265 -13.56 -2.60 12.70
N ALA A 266 -13.20 -3.89 12.68
CA ALA A 266 -13.10 -4.65 11.44
C ALA A 266 -14.39 -4.58 10.62
N LEU A 267 -15.55 -4.80 11.26
CA LEU A 267 -16.86 -4.72 10.61
C LEU A 267 -17.18 -3.32 10.07
N ARG A 268 -16.97 -2.26 10.87
CA ARG A 268 -17.24 -0.87 10.44
C ARG A 268 -16.47 -0.52 9.17
N TYR A 269 -15.19 -0.84 9.11
CA TYR A 269 -14.38 -0.54 7.94
C TYR A 269 -14.66 -1.46 6.75
N SER A 270 -15.11 -2.71 6.97
CA SER A 270 -15.66 -3.53 5.88
C SER A 270 -16.91 -2.92 5.25
N ILE A 271 -17.75 -2.22 6.03
CA ILE A 271 -18.94 -1.55 5.50
C ILE A 271 -18.54 -0.28 4.74
N VAL A 272 -17.60 0.51 5.26
CA VAL A 272 -17.09 1.74 4.62
C VAL A 272 -16.50 1.50 3.22
N PHE A 273 -16.08 0.27 2.90
CA PHE A 273 -15.62 -0.08 1.55
C PHE A 273 -16.65 0.16 0.46
N VAL A 274 -17.92 -0.12 0.72
CA VAL A 274 -18.99 0.02 -0.28
C VAL A 274 -19.11 1.48 -0.76
N PRO A 275 -19.30 2.48 0.11
CA PRO A 275 -19.35 3.87 -0.34
C PRO A 275 -18.02 4.37 -0.92
N LEU A 276 -16.86 3.82 -0.53
CA LEU A 276 -15.58 4.18 -1.17
C LEU A 276 -15.51 3.68 -2.62
N CYS A 277 -15.96 2.45 -2.90
CA CYS A 277 -16.05 1.94 -4.27
C CYS A 277 -17.05 2.73 -5.11
N MET A 278 -18.20 3.10 -4.54
CA MET A 278 -19.17 3.99 -5.20
C MET A 278 -18.59 5.39 -5.44
N GLY A 279 -17.78 5.90 -4.50
CA GLY A 279 -17.07 7.15 -4.63
C GLY A 279 -16.10 7.17 -5.81
N LEU A 280 -15.43 6.05 -6.11
CA LEU A 280 -14.59 5.93 -7.31
C LEU A 280 -15.41 6.08 -8.60
N CYS A 281 -16.62 5.53 -8.64
CA CYS A 281 -17.53 5.70 -9.78
C CYS A 281 -18.01 7.15 -9.90
N ALA A 282 -18.44 7.74 -8.78
CA ALA A 282 -18.95 9.10 -8.73
C ALA A 282 -17.87 10.14 -9.09
N ALA A 283 -16.62 9.89 -8.72
CA ALA A 283 -15.46 10.71 -9.10
C ALA A 283 -14.99 10.48 -10.56
N GLY A 284 -15.67 9.61 -11.33
CA GLY A 284 -15.34 9.36 -12.73
C GLY A 284 -14.03 8.59 -12.96
N ILE A 285 -13.53 7.87 -11.95
CA ILE A 285 -12.30 7.08 -12.05
C ILE A 285 -12.60 5.70 -12.67
N THR A 286 -13.74 5.13 -12.27
CA THR A 286 -14.27 3.87 -12.78
C THR A 286 -15.68 4.05 -13.31
N GLU A 287 -16.11 3.13 -14.18
CA GLU A 287 -17.50 3.07 -14.66
C GLU A 287 -18.46 2.64 -13.54
N TRP A 288 -19.75 2.98 -13.63
CA TRP A 288 -20.76 2.51 -12.66
C TRP A 288 -20.93 0.98 -12.66
N SER A 289 -20.53 0.30 -13.73
CA SER A 289 -20.45 -1.17 -13.77
C SER A 289 -19.49 -1.72 -12.71
N PHE A 290 -18.47 -0.94 -12.29
CA PHE A 290 -17.58 -1.29 -11.19
C PHE A 290 -18.30 -1.38 -9.85
N ALA A 291 -19.26 -0.48 -9.58
CA ALA A 291 -20.05 -0.55 -8.34
C ALA A 291 -20.85 -1.87 -8.28
N VAL A 292 -21.38 -2.32 -9.41
CA VAL A 292 -22.15 -3.58 -9.49
C VAL A 292 -21.25 -4.81 -9.34
N THR A 293 -20.11 -4.86 -10.05
CA THR A 293 -19.19 -6.01 -10.01
C THR A 293 -18.42 -6.11 -8.70
N SER A 294 -18.09 -4.98 -8.06
CA SER A 294 -17.40 -4.94 -6.76
C SER A 294 -18.33 -5.28 -5.58
N LEU A 295 -19.64 -5.07 -5.72
CA LEU A 295 -20.61 -5.26 -4.65
C LEU A 295 -20.62 -6.71 -4.09
N PRO A 296 -20.67 -7.79 -4.90
CA PRO A 296 -20.57 -9.16 -4.38
C PRO A 296 -19.31 -9.41 -3.56
N VAL A 297 -18.17 -8.86 -3.99
CA VAL A 297 -16.87 -9.00 -3.32
C VAL A 297 -16.88 -8.26 -1.98
N ASN A 298 -17.44 -7.05 -1.94
CA ASN A 298 -17.64 -6.28 -0.71
C ASN A 298 -18.63 -6.95 0.25
N LEU A 299 -19.76 -7.45 -0.23
CA LEU A 299 -20.74 -8.19 0.57
C LEU A 299 -20.15 -9.46 1.17
N TRP A 300 -19.27 -10.16 0.43
CA TRP A 300 -18.54 -11.29 0.96
C TRP A 300 -17.63 -10.90 2.13
N LEU A 301 -16.85 -9.82 1.99
CA LEU A 301 -16.01 -9.30 3.07
C LEU A 301 -16.86 -8.92 4.30
N ILE A 302 -17.94 -8.17 4.11
CA ILE A 302 -18.88 -7.77 5.18
C ILE A 302 -19.46 -9.00 5.87
N ARG A 303 -19.91 -10.01 5.11
CA ARG A 303 -20.43 -11.26 5.68
C ARG A 303 -19.41 -11.95 6.58
N GLN A 304 -18.14 -11.99 6.18
CA GLN A 304 -17.08 -12.56 7.01
C GLN A 304 -16.76 -11.68 8.22
N ALA A 305 -16.86 -10.36 8.09
CA ALA A 305 -16.67 -9.44 9.20
C ALA A 305 -17.79 -9.55 10.24
N ILE A 306 -19.04 -9.76 9.80
CA ILE A 306 -20.18 -10.07 10.67
C ILE A 306 -19.92 -11.38 11.42
N ARG A 307 -19.43 -12.43 10.74
CA ARG A 307 -19.06 -13.69 11.42
C ARG A 307 -17.96 -13.47 12.45
N PHE A 308 -16.92 -12.69 12.13
CA PHE A 308 -15.84 -12.35 13.05
C PHE A 308 -16.36 -11.59 14.29
N TRP A 309 -17.27 -10.64 14.09
CA TRP A 309 -17.92 -9.90 15.15
C TRP A 309 -18.84 -10.76 16.02
N ARG A 310 -19.73 -11.55 15.43
CA ARG A 310 -20.69 -12.42 16.15
C ARG A 310 -19.99 -13.52 16.95
N TYR A 311 -18.97 -14.15 16.36
CA TYR A 311 -18.21 -15.21 17.03
C TYR A 311 -17.01 -14.71 17.83
N GLN A 312 -16.81 -13.39 17.91
CA GLN A 312 -15.68 -12.76 18.61
C GLN A 312 -14.34 -13.42 18.27
N GLY A 313 -14.09 -13.69 16.98
CA GLY A 313 -12.88 -14.35 16.50
C GLY A 313 -12.80 -15.88 16.64
N HIS A 314 -13.73 -16.52 17.34
CA HIS A 314 -13.80 -17.98 17.49
C HIS A 314 -14.43 -18.66 16.26
N LYS A 315 -14.55 -20.01 16.29
CA LYS A 315 -15.15 -20.83 15.23
C LYS A 315 -14.54 -20.60 13.83
N GLY A 316 -13.22 -20.37 13.78
CA GLY A 316 -12.49 -20.08 12.54
C GLY A 316 -12.82 -18.74 11.88
N SER A 317 -13.63 -17.88 12.52
CA SER A 317 -14.09 -16.62 11.94
C SER A 317 -12.95 -15.63 11.68
N ALA A 318 -11.93 -15.59 12.54
CA ALA A 318 -10.74 -14.78 12.33
C ALA A 318 -10.00 -15.19 11.04
N ARG A 319 -9.68 -16.49 10.91
CA ARG A 319 -9.02 -17.02 9.71
C ARG A 319 -9.84 -16.77 8.44
N SER A 320 -11.17 -16.91 8.52
CA SER A 320 -12.05 -16.68 7.37
C SER A 320 -12.07 -15.22 6.93
N LEU A 321 -12.13 -14.26 7.86
CA LEU A 321 -12.07 -12.83 7.53
C LEU A 321 -10.70 -12.44 6.99
N PHE A 322 -9.62 -12.96 7.59
CA PHE A 322 -8.27 -12.71 7.11
C PHE A 322 -8.12 -13.14 5.64
N TRP A 323 -8.47 -14.38 5.29
CA TRP A 323 -8.39 -14.83 3.90
C TRP A 323 -9.35 -14.08 2.97
N ALA A 324 -10.51 -13.65 3.48
CA ALA A 324 -11.39 -12.81 2.70
C ALA A 324 -10.75 -11.46 2.35
N SER A 325 -10.11 -10.81 3.32
CA SER A 325 -9.39 -9.56 3.07
C SER A 325 -8.20 -9.71 2.10
N VAL A 326 -7.52 -10.86 2.13
CA VAL A 326 -6.37 -11.16 1.24
C VAL A 326 -6.80 -11.23 -0.22
N TRP A 327 -7.94 -11.86 -0.51
CA TRP A 327 -8.48 -11.93 -1.88
C TRP A 327 -9.24 -10.68 -2.29
N HIS A 328 -9.90 -10.02 -1.33
CA HIS A 328 -10.75 -8.86 -1.58
C HIS A 328 -9.98 -7.71 -2.24
N LEU A 329 -8.85 -7.26 -1.67
CA LEU A 329 -8.15 -6.09 -2.20
C LEU A 329 -7.60 -6.31 -3.62
N PRO A 330 -6.88 -7.40 -3.95
CA PRO A 330 -6.44 -7.66 -5.32
C PRO A 330 -7.60 -7.72 -6.31
N VAL A 331 -8.70 -8.40 -5.96
CA VAL A 331 -9.88 -8.50 -6.83
C VAL A 331 -10.50 -7.12 -7.08
N ILE A 332 -10.65 -6.30 -6.03
CA ILE A 332 -11.17 -4.93 -6.18
C ILE A 332 -10.25 -4.07 -7.05
N MET A 333 -8.93 -4.17 -6.89
CA MET A 333 -7.97 -3.41 -7.70
C MET A 333 -7.96 -3.86 -9.16
N VAL A 334 -8.07 -5.16 -9.43
CA VAL A 334 -8.20 -5.70 -10.79
C VAL A 334 -9.51 -5.26 -11.42
N LEU A 335 -10.64 -5.31 -10.70
CA LEU A 335 -11.92 -4.81 -11.20
C LEU A 335 -11.87 -3.31 -11.51
N ALA A 336 -11.24 -2.51 -10.64
CA ALA A 336 -11.07 -1.08 -10.87
C ALA A 336 -10.26 -0.80 -12.14
N LEU A 337 -9.15 -1.52 -12.35
CA LEU A 337 -8.37 -1.45 -13.59
C LEU A 337 -9.18 -1.91 -14.80
N ALA A 338 -9.88 -3.03 -14.68
CA ALA A 338 -10.71 -3.61 -15.74
C ALA A 338 -11.94 -2.76 -16.09
N GLN A 339 -12.33 -1.83 -15.24
CA GLN A 339 -13.49 -0.95 -15.44
C GLN A 339 -13.11 0.51 -15.26
N LYS A 340 -11.85 0.84 -15.57
CA LYS A 340 -11.37 2.22 -15.67
C LYS A 340 -12.24 2.97 -16.68
N LYS A 341 -12.62 4.20 -16.35
CA LYS A 341 -13.53 5.00 -17.18
C LYS A 341 -13.00 5.14 -18.61
N GLY A 342 -13.88 4.89 -19.60
CA GLY A 342 -13.57 4.96 -21.03
C GLY A 342 -12.67 3.85 -21.57
N MET A 343 -12.27 2.85 -20.78
CA MET A 343 -11.36 1.80 -21.24
C MET A 343 -12.02 0.86 -22.27
N TRP A 344 -13.23 0.37 -22.00
CA TRP A 344 -13.93 -0.54 -22.92
C TRP A 344 -14.37 0.15 -24.20
N THR A 345 -14.71 1.44 -24.15
CA THR A 345 -14.99 2.26 -25.34
C THR A 345 -13.76 2.35 -26.23
N ARG A 346 -12.57 2.56 -25.67
CA ARG A 346 -11.31 2.57 -26.44
C ARG A 346 -10.95 1.20 -27.01
N VAL A 347 -11.12 0.12 -26.22
CA VAL A 347 -10.91 -1.25 -26.71
C VAL A 347 -11.86 -1.55 -27.87
N TRP A 348 -13.13 -1.17 -27.75
CA TRP A 348 -14.11 -1.34 -28.81
C TRP A 348 -13.73 -0.55 -30.06
N LYS A 349 -13.38 0.74 -29.95
CA LYS A 349 -12.92 1.56 -31.08
C LYS A 349 -11.68 0.96 -31.77
N SER A 350 -10.70 0.49 -31.00
CA SER A 350 -9.49 -0.16 -31.54
C SER A 350 -9.78 -1.49 -32.24
N VAL A 351 -10.82 -2.22 -31.84
CA VAL A 351 -11.21 -3.52 -32.44
C VAL A 351 -12.17 -3.33 -33.62
N ALA A 352 -13.06 -2.34 -33.55
CA ALA A 352 -14.07 -2.04 -34.56
C ALA A 352 -13.53 -1.23 -35.75
N GLY A 353 -12.34 -0.61 -35.62
CA GLY A 353 -11.69 0.11 -36.70
C GLY A 353 -12.37 1.42 -37.11
N GLU A 354 -13.16 2.02 -36.21
CA GLU A 354 -13.78 3.32 -36.44
C GLU A 354 -12.68 4.41 -36.44
N PRO A 355 -12.56 5.24 -37.51
CA PRO A 355 -11.63 6.36 -37.51
C PRO A 355 -12.01 7.37 -36.41
N GLU A 356 -11.00 8.01 -35.81
CA GLU A 356 -11.23 9.13 -34.90
C GLU A 356 -11.99 10.21 -35.67
N GLU A 357 -13.25 10.46 -35.31
CA GLU A 357 -13.94 11.67 -35.74
C GLU A 357 -13.16 12.85 -35.16
N GLU A 358 -12.45 13.56 -36.03
CA GLU A 358 -11.95 14.91 -35.75
C GLU A 358 -13.17 15.73 -35.33
N GLU A 359 -13.27 16.10 -34.06
CA GLU A 359 -14.16 17.19 -33.63
C GLU A 359 -13.65 18.44 -34.36
N PHE A 360 -14.28 18.76 -35.50
CA PHE A 360 -14.15 20.06 -36.13
C PHE A 360 -14.78 21.06 -35.15
N ASP A 361 -13.94 21.89 -34.53
CA ASP A 361 -14.37 23.10 -33.85
C ASP A 361 -15.15 23.95 -34.87
N GLU A 362 -16.48 23.98 -34.74
CA GLU A 362 -17.31 25.03 -35.33
C GLU A 362 -17.11 26.29 -34.49
N ASP A 363 -16.08 27.07 -34.82
CA ASP A 363 -15.96 28.48 -34.46
C ASP A 363 -17.01 29.28 -35.26
N ASP A 364 -18.00 29.86 -34.55
CA ASP A 364 -18.83 30.98 -35.01
C ASP A 364 -18.62 32.19 -34.09
#